data_AF-A0A1J9Q141-F1
#
_entry.id   AF-A0A1J9Q141-F1
#
_cell.length_a   1.000
_cell.length_b   1.000
_cell.length_c   1.000
_cell.angle_alpha   90.00
_cell.angle_beta   90.00
_cell.angle_gamma   90.00
#
_symmetry.space_group_name_H-M   'P 1'
#
loop_
_entity.id
_entity.type
_entity.pdbx_description
1 polymer ?
#
loop_
_entity_poly.entity_id
_entity_poly.type
_entity_poly.pdbx_seq_one_letter_code
_entity_poly.pdbx_strand_id
1 'polypeptide(L)'
;MAGPGRTVDLTENQGATESPWRSDWDMMTISRENLGGGTPISKKEFFDALKKDKDRVYQEIAGLMDNARENLCRIRSERNAYRTQAERVGQLDKQVDDLMEERDNLQQAVNNLALQRGTPAGWNLDTRRSVKIDDPKHLTDGKEPFFEHWLSRMKNKFVVNADHFPTEESKIAYIENRTDGAAARHLAPRMREGHPEKFTTAEE
;
A
#
# COMPACT_ATOMS: atom_id res chain seq x y z
N MET A 1 -79.34 5.17 -14.35
CA MET A 1 -78.85 6.24 -15.23
C MET A 1 -77.33 6.28 -15.13
N ALA A 2 -76.68 6.31 -16.29
CA ALA A 2 -75.24 6.22 -16.48
C ALA A 2 -74.54 7.57 -16.35
N GLY A 3 -73.26 7.56 -15.98
CA GLY A 3 -72.31 8.68 -16.11
C GLY A 3 -71.00 8.38 -15.36
N PRO A 4 -69.81 8.68 -15.92
CA PRO A 4 -68.81 7.64 -16.12
C PRO A 4 -67.60 7.70 -15.17
N GLY A 5 -66.93 6.56 -15.03
CA GLY A 5 -65.69 6.37 -14.30
C GLY A 5 -64.51 7.06 -14.96
N ARG A 6 -63.63 7.60 -14.13
CA ARG A 6 -62.34 8.18 -14.52
C ARG A 6 -61.25 7.13 -14.28
N THR A 7 -60.88 6.42 -15.33
CA THR A 7 -59.64 5.63 -15.38
C THR A 7 -58.49 6.61 -15.55
N VAL A 8 -57.62 6.70 -14.55
CA VAL A 8 -56.34 7.40 -14.69
C VAL A 8 -55.31 6.33 -15.05
N ASP A 9 -55.06 6.23 -16.35
CA ASP A 9 -53.92 5.54 -16.91
C ASP A 9 -52.66 6.36 -16.55
N LEU A 10 -51.75 5.77 -15.79
CA LEU A 10 -50.41 6.31 -15.52
C LEU A 10 -49.40 5.44 -16.25
N THR A 11 -49.55 5.38 -17.56
CA THR A 11 -48.42 5.13 -18.45
C THR A 11 -47.65 6.44 -18.62
N GLU A 12 -46.33 6.31 -18.73
CA GLU A 12 -45.37 7.37 -19.08
C GLU A 12 -44.77 8.18 -17.91
N ASN A 13 -43.69 7.63 -17.35
CA ASN A 13 -42.52 8.45 -17.03
C ASN A 13 -41.24 7.63 -17.26
N GLN A 14 -40.92 7.43 -18.55
CA GLN A 14 -39.56 7.10 -18.97
C GLN A 14 -38.73 8.38 -18.80
N GLY A 15 -37.91 8.43 -17.77
CA GLY A 15 -37.08 9.61 -17.50
C GLY A 15 -36.68 9.80 -16.04
N ALA A 16 -36.49 8.73 -15.27
CA ALA A 16 -35.81 8.84 -13.99
C ALA A 16 -34.35 8.48 -14.20
N THR A 17 -33.53 9.51 -14.40
CA THR A 17 -32.08 9.44 -14.30
C THR A 17 -31.70 8.59 -13.10
N GLU A 18 -31.00 7.48 -13.36
CA GLU A 18 -30.48 6.59 -12.34
C GLU A 18 -29.64 7.44 -11.37
N SER A 19 -30.17 7.65 -10.17
CA SER A 19 -29.47 8.39 -9.14
C SER A 19 -28.13 7.68 -8.89
N PRO A 20 -26.97 8.36 -8.97
CA PRO A 20 -25.65 7.73 -8.79
C PRO A 20 -25.53 6.91 -7.50
N TRP A 21 -26.34 7.24 -6.50
CA TRP A 21 -26.43 6.51 -5.24
C TRP A 21 -27.00 5.09 -5.39
N ARG A 22 -27.95 4.83 -6.32
CA ARG A 22 -28.58 3.50 -6.48
C ARG A 22 -27.58 2.44 -6.93
N SER A 23 -26.64 2.78 -7.79
CA SER A 23 -25.63 1.85 -8.32
C SER A 23 -24.55 1.51 -7.29
N ASP A 24 -24.21 2.45 -6.40
CA ASP A 24 -23.29 2.20 -5.28
C ASP A 24 -23.89 1.26 -4.23
N TRP A 25 -25.21 1.32 -4.01
CA TRP A 25 -25.90 0.38 -3.12
C TRP A 25 -25.89 -1.05 -3.68
N ASP A 26 -26.00 -1.21 -5.01
CA ASP A 26 -25.92 -2.53 -5.67
C ASP A 26 -24.49 -3.12 -5.61
N MET A 27 -23.45 -2.29 -5.73
CA MET A 27 -22.05 -2.72 -5.53
C MET A 27 -21.69 -3.00 -4.06
N MET A 28 -22.39 -2.40 -3.11
CA MET A 28 -22.26 -2.68 -1.67
C MET A 28 -23.26 -3.73 -1.17
N THR A 29 -23.96 -4.45 -2.05
CA THR A 29 -24.74 -5.61 -1.62
C THR A 29 -23.78 -6.63 -1.04
N ILE A 30 -23.72 -6.65 0.29
CA ILE A 30 -23.04 -7.66 1.07
C ILE A 30 -23.60 -8.98 0.58
N SER A 31 -22.81 -9.71 -0.22
CA SER A 31 -23.16 -11.06 -0.64
C SER A 31 -23.60 -11.81 0.61
N ARG A 32 -24.72 -12.54 0.51
CA ARG A 32 -25.33 -13.31 1.60
C ARG A 32 -24.34 -14.27 2.28
N GLU A 33 -23.21 -14.51 1.62
CA GLU A 33 -22.05 -15.29 2.04
C GLU A 33 -21.23 -14.63 3.17
N ASN A 34 -21.26 -13.30 3.33
CA ASN A 34 -20.48 -12.55 4.33
C ASN A 34 -21.26 -12.19 5.61
N LEU A 35 -22.58 -12.42 5.63
CA LEU A 35 -23.39 -12.33 6.84
C LEU A 35 -23.40 -13.73 7.45
N GLY A 36 -22.71 -13.91 8.58
CA GLY A 36 -22.59 -15.18 9.28
C GLY A 36 -23.92 -15.96 9.26
N GLY A 37 -23.85 -17.21 8.82
CA GLY A 37 -24.95 -18.04 8.31
C GLY A 37 -26.11 -18.34 9.28
N GLY A 38 -26.76 -17.30 9.79
CA GLY A 38 -28.04 -17.38 10.45
C GLY A 38 -29.14 -17.45 9.39
N THR A 39 -29.96 -18.49 9.43
CA THR A 39 -31.20 -18.54 8.66
C THR A 39 -32.04 -17.29 9.00
N PRO A 40 -32.53 -16.54 8.01
CA PRO A 40 -33.40 -15.38 8.26
C PRO A 40 -34.61 -15.81 9.08
N ILE A 41 -34.90 -15.09 10.16
CA ILE A 41 -36.10 -15.35 10.97
C ILE A 41 -37.35 -15.23 10.08
N SER A 42 -38.24 -16.22 10.13
CA SER A 42 -39.48 -16.13 9.38
C SER A 42 -40.40 -15.07 10.01
N LYS A 43 -41.22 -14.42 9.18
CA LYS A 43 -42.18 -13.42 9.65
C LYS A 43 -43.11 -13.98 10.74
N LYS A 44 -43.47 -15.26 10.64
CA LYS A 44 -44.32 -15.96 11.62
C LYS A 44 -43.62 -16.08 12.98
N GLU A 45 -42.38 -16.56 12.99
CA GLU A 45 -41.57 -16.71 14.22
C GLU A 45 -41.32 -15.36 14.89
N PHE A 46 -41.11 -14.30 14.12
CA PHE A 46 -40.97 -12.95 14.65
C PHE A 46 -42.23 -12.47 15.38
N PHE A 47 -43.41 -12.66 14.78
CA PHE A 47 -44.68 -12.29 15.43
C PHE A 47 -45.02 -13.17 16.64
N ASP A 48 -44.66 -14.44 16.61
CA ASP A 48 -44.84 -15.33 17.76
C ASP A 48 -43.89 -14.92 18.92
N ALA A 49 -42.66 -14.51 18.62
CA ALA A 49 -41.73 -13.93 19.60
C ALA A 49 -42.28 -12.61 20.19
N LEU A 50 -42.84 -11.73 19.37
CA LEU A 50 -43.50 -10.50 19.83
C LEU A 50 -44.70 -10.77 20.74
N LYS A 51 -45.49 -11.81 20.49
CA LYS A 51 -46.61 -12.17 21.37
C LYS A 51 -46.13 -12.70 22.71
N LYS A 52 -44.98 -13.39 22.72
CA LYS A 52 -44.39 -14.00 23.91
C LYS A 52 -43.72 -12.98 24.82
N ASP A 53 -42.90 -12.09 24.25
CA ASP A 53 -42.13 -11.10 25.00
C ASP A 53 -41.76 -9.90 24.11
N LYS A 54 -42.56 -8.83 24.22
CA LYS A 54 -42.41 -7.62 23.39
C LYS A 54 -41.17 -6.81 23.76
N ASP A 55 -40.89 -6.73 25.05
CA ASP A 55 -39.82 -5.90 25.58
C ASP A 55 -38.47 -6.49 25.19
N ARG A 56 -38.32 -7.83 25.29
CA ARG A 56 -37.12 -8.51 24.83
C ARG A 56 -36.87 -8.29 23.34
N VAL A 57 -37.89 -8.44 22.49
CA VAL A 57 -37.73 -8.22 21.04
C VAL A 57 -37.33 -6.77 20.76
N TYR A 58 -37.91 -5.79 21.47
CA TYR A 58 -37.51 -4.39 21.32
C TYR A 58 -36.04 -4.16 21.70
N GLN A 59 -35.59 -4.70 22.84
CA GLN A 59 -34.21 -4.54 23.30
C GLN A 59 -33.19 -5.14 22.33
N GLU A 60 -33.47 -6.31 21.77
CA GLU A 60 -32.60 -6.96 20.77
C GLU A 60 -32.49 -6.13 19.49
N ILE A 61 -33.63 -5.62 18.98
CA ILE A 61 -33.63 -4.78 17.78
C ILE A 61 -32.92 -3.44 18.06
N ALA A 62 -33.18 -2.83 19.22
CA ALA A 62 -32.54 -1.58 19.63
C ALA A 62 -31.01 -1.75 19.73
N GLY A 63 -30.55 -2.81 20.42
CA GLY A 63 -29.13 -3.13 20.54
C GLY A 63 -28.47 -3.40 19.19
N LEU A 64 -29.16 -4.10 18.27
CA LEU A 64 -28.67 -4.30 16.91
C LEU A 64 -28.54 -2.97 16.15
N MET A 65 -29.55 -2.10 16.25
CA MET A 65 -29.54 -0.79 15.58
C MET A 65 -28.45 0.13 16.13
N ASP A 66 -28.23 0.15 17.44
CA ASP A 66 -27.18 0.95 18.06
C ASP A 66 -25.79 0.43 17.68
N ASN A 67 -25.58 -0.90 17.71
CA ASN A 67 -24.33 -1.50 17.24
C ASN A 67 -24.06 -1.21 15.76
N ALA A 68 -25.09 -1.31 14.91
CA ALA A 68 -24.98 -0.96 13.50
C ALA A 68 -24.63 0.53 13.31
N ARG A 69 -25.24 1.42 14.10
CA ARG A 69 -24.93 2.86 14.08
C ARG A 69 -23.49 3.12 14.49
N GLU A 70 -23.02 2.50 15.57
CA GLU A 70 -21.63 2.61 16.03
C GLU A 70 -20.63 2.13 14.99
N ASN A 71 -20.88 0.96 14.38
CA ASN A 71 -20.04 0.41 13.32
C ASN A 71 -20.00 1.33 12.10
N LEU A 72 -21.14 1.86 11.66
CA LEU A 72 -21.19 2.79 10.54
C LEU A 72 -20.47 4.11 10.86
N CYS A 73 -20.61 4.62 12.09
CA CYS A 73 -19.87 5.80 12.54
C CYS A 73 -18.36 5.54 12.51
N ARG A 74 -17.89 4.39 13.04
CA ARG A 74 -16.48 4.00 13.02
C ARG A 74 -15.94 3.93 11.60
N ILE A 75 -16.61 3.22 10.69
CA ILE A 75 -16.20 3.07 9.29
C ILE A 75 -16.12 4.43 8.59
N ARG A 76 -17.07 5.34 8.85
CA ARG A 76 -17.04 6.69 8.28
C ARG A 76 -15.85 7.49 8.81
N SER A 77 -15.59 7.43 10.11
CA SER A 77 -14.44 8.11 10.73
C SER A 77 -13.11 7.61 10.18
N GLU A 78 -12.95 6.28 10.07
CA GLU A 78 -11.77 5.64 9.46
C GLU A 78 -11.60 6.09 8.00
N ARG A 79 -12.67 6.04 7.19
CA ARG A 79 -12.65 6.50 5.79
C ARG A 79 -12.22 7.97 5.68
N ASN A 80 -12.74 8.83 6.54
CA ASN A 80 -12.37 10.25 6.54
C ASN A 80 -10.89 10.44 6.89
N ALA A 81 -10.36 9.68 7.86
CA ALA A 81 -8.94 9.71 8.21
C ALA A 81 -8.05 9.28 7.04
N TYR A 82 -8.40 8.19 6.34
CA TYR A 82 -7.67 7.75 5.15
C TYR A 82 -7.71 8.78 4.02
N ARG A 83 -8.86 9.44 3.82
CA ARG A 83 -8.97 10.52 2.83
C ARG A 83 -8.02 11.68 3.16
N THR A 84 -8.02 12.15 4.41
CA THR A 84 -7.10 13.22 4.83
C THR A 84 -5.64 12.80 4.71
N GLN A 85 -5.32 11.52 4.99
CA GLN A 85 -3.97 11.01 4.80
C GLN A 85 -3.58 11.01 3.31
N ALA A 86 -4.46 10.56 2.42
CA ALA A 86 -4.21 10.56 0.98
C ALA A 86 -3.99 11.98 0.43
N GLU A 87 -4.74 12.97 0.93
CA GLU A 87 -4.52 14.38 0.59
C GLU A 87 -3.13 14.87 1.00
N ARG A 88 -2.65 14.49 2.20
CA ARG A 88 -1.29 14.83 2.66
C ARG A 88 -0.21 14.15 1.83
N VAL A 89 -0.39 12.88 1.47
CA VAL A 89 0.54 12.16 0.59
C VAL A 89 0.62 12.87 -0.76
N GLY A 90 -0.52 13.22 -1.37
CA GLY A 90 -0.52 13.97 -2.62
C GLY A 90 0.11 15.37 -2.53
N GLN A 91 0.09 16.01 -1.35
CA GLN A 91 0.83 17.27 -1.14
C GLN A 91 2.34 17.04 -1.03
N LEU A 92 2.76 15.97 -0.35
CA LEU A 92 4.18 15.60 -0.24
C LEU A 92 4.75 15.19 -1.59
N ASP A 93 3.98 14.44 -2.39
CA ASP A 93 4.41 14.04 -3.75
C ASP A 93 4.69 15.27 -4.61
N LYS A 94 3.82 16.29 -4.58
CA LYS A 94 4.06 17.57 -5.27
C LYS A 94 5.32 18.28 -4.78
N GLN A 95 5.56 18.31 -3.47
CA GLN A 95 6.78 18.90 -2.92
C GLN A 95 8.04 18.16 -3.37
N VAL A 96 7.96 16.82 -3.48
CA VAL A 96 9.06 16.01 -4.01
C VAL A 96 9.30 16.34 -5.47
N ASP A 97 8.25 16.46 -6.28
CA ASP A 97 8.37 16.85 -7.71
C ASP A 97 9.02 18.23 -7.86
N ASP A 98 8.58 19.24 -7.10
CA ASP A 98 9.15 20.60 -7.12
C ASP A 98 10.64 20.58 -6.74
N LEU A 99 11.01 19.83 -5.70
CA LEU A 99 12.40 19.69 -5.26
C LEU A 99 13.27 18.93 -6.27
N MET A 100 12.70 17.92 -6.94
CA MET A 100 13.41 17.21 -8.00
C MET A 100 13.71 18.14 -9.18
N GLU A 101 12.75 18.97 -9.58
CA GLU A 101 12.95 19.97 -10.63
C GLU A 101 14.03 21.00 -10.23
N GLU A 102 14.00 21.50 -8.99
CA GLU A 102 15.02 22.42 -8.49
C GLU A 102 16.41 21.77 -8.47
N ARG A 103 16.51 20.51 -8.02
CA ARG A 103 17.77 19.75 -8.05
C ARG A 103 18.29 19.62 -9.47
N ASP A 104 17.43 19.26 -10.43
CA ASP A 104 17.81 19.09 -11.83
C ASP A 104 18.31 20.41 -12.44
N ASN A 105 17.63 21.52 -12.14
CA ASN A 105 18.03 22.86 -12.56
C ASN A 105 19.39 23.27 -11.98
N LEU A 106 19.60 23.04 -10.68
CA LEU A 106 20.88 23.31 -10.03
C LEU A 106 21.99 22.42 -10.57
N GLN A 107 21.71 21.14 -10.82
CA GLN A 107 22.67 20.21 -11.41
C GLN A 107 23.09 20.66 -12.81
N GLN A 108 22.15 21.10 -13.64
CA GLN A 108 22.46 21.67 -14.96
C GLN A 108 23.28 22.95 -14.85
N ALA A 109 22.93 23.86 -13.94
CA ALA A 109 23.69 25.08 -13.71
C ALA A 109 25.14 24.80 -13.27
N VAL A 110 25.34 23.86 -12.34
CA VAL A 110 26.67 23.41 -11.89
C VAL A 110 27.47 22.81 -13.04
N ASN A 111 26.84 21.96 -13.86
CA ASN A 111 27.49 21.36 -15.03
C ASN A 111 27.92 22.43 -16.05
N ASN A 112 27.05 23.41 -16.32
CA ASN A 112 27.36 24.52 -17.24
C ASN A 112 28.50 25.41 -16.71
N LEU A 113 28.51 25.70 -15.40
CA LEU A 113 29.61 26.44 -14.75
C LEU A 113 30.93 25.66 -14.79
N ALA A 114 30.89 24.34 -14.61
CA ALA A 114 32.07 23.48 -14.74
C ALA A 114 32.65 23.48 -16.17
N LEU A 115 31.78 23.51 -17.19
CA LEU A 115 32.17 23.61 -18.59
C LEU A 115 32.72 25.00 -18.96
N GLN A 116 32.11 26.08 -18.46
CA GLN A 116 32.54 27.47 -18.75
C GLN A 116 33.87 27.85 -18.08
N ARG A 117 34.17 27.28 -16.90
CA ARG A 117 35.40 27.60 -16.18
C ARG A 117 36.67 26.98 -16.78
N GLY A 118 36.58 26.18 -17.85
CA GLY A 118 37.73 25.57 -18.50
C GLY A 118 38.65 24.88 -17.50
N THR A 119 38.37 23.62 -17.17
CA THR A 119 39.25 22.83 -16.30
C THR A 119 40.72 23.00 -16.73
N PRO A 120 41.63 23.46 -15.84
CA PRO A 120 43.04 23.32 -16.10
C PRO A 120 43.28 21.82 -16.29
N ALA A 121 43.84 21.45 -17.44
CA ALA A 121 44.40 20.13 -17.64
C ALA A 121 45.29 19.79 -16.43
N GLY A 122 44.95 18.73 -15.69
CA GLY A 122 45.82 18.20 -14.63
C GLY A 122 45.26 18.20 -13.21
N TRP A 123 43.95 18.04 -13.01
CA TRP A 123 43.48 17.46 -11.75
C TRP A 123 42.95 16.08 -12.10
N ASN A 124 43.71 15.07 -11.66
CA ASN A 124 43.31 13.67 -11.75
C ASN A 124 41.83 13.55 -11.47
N LEU A 125 41.15 12.81 -12.34
CA LEU A 125 39.87 12.18 -12.05
C LEU A 125 40.10 11.11 -10.97
N ASP A 126 40.62 11.51 -9.82
CA ASP A 126 40.59 10.71 -8.61
C ASP A 126 39.13 10.73 -8.19
N THR A 127 38.39 9.76 -8.75
CA THR A 127 37.34 9.00 -8.07
C THR A 127 36.76 9.75 -6.87
N ARG A 128 35.87 10.72 -7.13
CA ARG A 128 34.93 11.19 -6.10
C ARG A 128 34.00 10.01 -5.81
N ARG A 129 34.50 9.09 -5.00
CA ARG A 129 33.77 7.97 -4.45
C ARG A 129 32.52 8.52 -3.77
N SER A 130 31.37 7.92 -4.05
CA SER A 130 30.10 8.29 -3.43
C SER A 130 30.25 8.40 -1.91
N VAL A 131 29.48 9.32 -1.31
CA VAL A 131 29.46 9.56 0.14
C VAL A 131 29.38 8.22 0.87
N LYS A 132 30.29 7.99 1.83
CA LYS A 132 30.38 6.75 2.58
C LYS A 132 29.17 6.64 3.51
N ILE A 133 28.05 6.11 3.01
CA ILE A 133 26.90 5.73 3.84
C ILE A 133 27.39 4.66 4.83
N ASP A 134 26.98 4.76 6.10
CA ASP A 134 27.32 3.75 7.10
C ASP A 134 26.84 2.36 6.66
N ASP A 135 27.67 1.36 6.87
CA ASP A 135 27.37 0.03 6.36
C ASP A 135 26.19 -0.62 7.12
N PRO A 136 25.34 -1.38 6.42
CA PRO A 136 24.25 -2.12 7.06
C PRO A 136 24.76 -3.08 8.14
N LYS A 137 24.01 -3.24 9.23
CA LYS A 137 24.29 -4.25 10.27
C LYS A 137 24.26 -5.67 9.67
N HIS A 138 25.05 -6.58 10.23
CA HIS A 138 25.12 -7.98 9.78
C HIS A 138 23.78 -8.71 10.02
N LEU A 139 23.38 -9.52 9.04
CA LEU A 139 22.20 -10.39 9.13
C LEU A 139 22.62 -11.74 9.73
N THR A 140 22.25 -12.01 10.99
CA THR A 140 22.78 -13.15 11.77
C THR A 140 21.77 -14.25 12.13
N ASP A 141 20.46 -13.94 12.19
CA ASP A 141 19.33 -14.78 12.67
C ASP A 141 18.89 -14.57 14.15
N GLY A 142 18.75 -13.31 14.61
CA GLY A 142 18.44 -13.02 16.03
C GLY A 142 17.55 -11.82 16.34
N LYS A 143 16.60 -11.47 15.45
CA LYS A 143 15.53 -10.44 15.55
C LYS A 143 15.83 -8.99 15.13
N GLU A 144 17.08 -8.55 14.99
CA GLU A 144 17.37 -7.25 14.35
C GLU A 144 18.67 -7.28 13.53
N PRO A 145 18.71 -6.68 12.33
CA PRO A 145 17.60 -6.09 11.57
C PRO A 145 16.64 -7.14 10.97
N PHE A 146 15.36 -6.79 10.85
CA PHE A 146 14.41 -7.59 10.04
C PHE A 146 14.92 -7.70 8.60
N PHE A 147 14.72 -8.86 7.99
CA PHE A 147 15.18 -9.15 6.64
C PHE A 147 14.76 -8.05 5.63
N GLU A 148 13.51 -7.60 5.69
CA GLU A 148 12.99 -6.54 4.79
C GLU A 148 13.72 -5.19 4.98
N HIS A 149 13.98 -4.80 6.23
CA HIS A 149 14.73 -3.57 6.53
C HIS A 149 16.20 -3.68 6.11
N TRP A 150 16.80 -4.86 6.29
CA TRP A 150 18.17 -5.13 5.86
C TRP A 150 18.28 -5.12 4.33
N LEU A 151 17.34 -5.76 3.62
CA LEU A 151 17.29 -5.80 2.16
C LEU A 151 17.09 -4.39 1.57
N SER A 152 16.18 -3.59 2.13
CA SER A 152 15.97 -2.20 1.72
C SER A 152 17.25 -1.36 1.87
N ARG A 153 17.97 -1.52 3.00
CA ARG A 153 19.25 -0.83 3.23
C ARG A 153 20.35 -1.30 2.29
N MET A 154 20.42 -2.60 1.98
CA MET A 154 21.37 -3.15 1.02
C MET A 154 21.10 -2.65 -0.41
N LYS A 155 19.84 -2.64 -0.85
CA LYS A 155 19.46 -2.08 -2.15
C LYS A 155 19.82 -0.60 -2.26
N ASN A 156 19.51 0.20 -1.25
CA ASN A 156 19.87 1.62 -1.24
C ASN A 156 21.39 1.84 -1.24
N LYS A 157 22.16 1.00 -0.53
CA LYS A 157 23.63 1.04 -0.54
C LYS A 157 24.20 0.77 -1.92
N PHE A 158 23.67 -0.20 -2.66
CA PHE A 158 24.14 -0.49 -4.01
C PHE A 158 23.74 0.59 -5.03
N VAL A 159 22.62 1.28 -4.82
CA VAL A 159 22.21 2.41 -5.67
C VAL A 159 23.10 3.63 -5.42
N VAL A 160 23.34 3.99 -4.16
CA VAL A 160 24.13 5.19 -3.81
C VAL A 160 25.62 4.98 -4.04
N ASN A 161 26.13 3.77 -3.76
CA ASN A 161 27.54 3.40 -3.95
C ASN A 161 27.73 2.52 -5.20
N ALA A 162 27.00 2.80 -6.28
CA ALA A 162 27.10 2.06 -7.54
C ALA A 162 28.53 2.08 -8.12
N ASP A 163 29.27 3.15 -7.83
CA ASP A 163 30.68 3.34 -8.16
C ASP A 163 31.64 2.39 -7.40
N HIS A 164 31.22 1.87 -6.23
CA HIS A 164 31.98 0.88 -5.45
C HIS A 164 31.66 -0.57 -5.81
N PHE A 165 30.50 -0.83 -6.44
CA PHE A 165 30.03 -2.17 -6.78
C PHE A 165 29.68 -2.27 -8.28
N PRO A 166 30.69 -2.20 -9.17
CA PRO A 166 30.45 -2.13 -10.61
C PRO A 166 29.97 -3.46 -11.23
N THR A 167 30.16 -4.59 -10.52
CA THR A 167 29.76 -5.92 -11.03
C THR A 167 28.83 -6.65 -10.07
N GLU A 168 28.00 -7.54 -10.58
CA GLU A 168 27.09 -8.36 -9.76
C GLU A 168 27.88 -9.27 -8.80
N GLU A 169 29.05 -9.77 -9.20
CA GLU A 169 29.92 -10.56 -8.34
C GLU A 169 30.42 -9.76 -7.12
N SER A 170 30.69 -8.46 -7.31
CA SER A 170 31.09 -7.57 -6.21
C SER A 170 29.95 -7.32 -5.23
N LYS A 171 28.70 -7.27 -5.70
CA LYS A 171 27.50 -7.16 -4.86
C LYS A 171 27.24 -8.46 -4.10
N ILE A 172 27.35 -9.60 -4.77
CA ILE A 172 27.19 -10.95 -4.19
C ILE A 172 28.23 -11.20 -3.09
N ALA A 173 29.51 -10.89 -3.34
CA ALA A 173 30.57 -11.00 -2.34
C ALA A 173 30.34 -10.05 -1.14
N TYR A 174 29.81 -8.85 -1.40
CA TYR A 174 29.47 -7.91 -0.33
C TYR A 174 28.26 -8.37 0.50
N ILE A 175 27.24 -8.95 -0.13
CA ILE A 175 26.10 -9.58 0.56
C ILE A 175 26.59 -10.71 1.45
N GLU A 176 27.46 -11.60 0.95
CA GLU A 176 28.06 -12.69 1.73
C GLU A 176 28.77 -12.17 2.99
N ASN A 177 29.60 -11.13 2.83
CA ASN A 177 30.32 -10.51 3.93
C ASN A 177 29.39 -9.87 4.99
N ARG A 178 28.17 -9.49 4.59
CA ARG A 178 27.15 -8.89 5.46
C ARG A 178 26.14 -9.88 6.02
N THR A 179 26.30 -11.16 5.72
CA THR A 179 25.53 -12.25 6.31
C THR A 179 26.41 -13.06 7.24
N ASP A 180 25.91 -13.36 8.42
CA ASP A 180 26.59 -14.12 9.46
C ASP A 180 25.64 -15.19 10.04
N GLY A 181 26.15 -16.02 10.95
CA GLY A 181 25.30 -16.94 11.72
C GLY A 181 24.52 -17.93 10.84
N ALA A 182 23.20 -18.00 11.03
CA ALA A 182 22.39 -18.93 10.25
C ALA A 182 22.21 -18.47 8.80
N ALA A 183 22.13 -17.15 8.54
CA ALA A 183 21.98 -16.61 7.20
C ALA A 183 23.18 -16.96 6.30
N ALA A 184 24.41 -16.85 6.82
CA ALA A 184 25.61 -17.27 6.10
C ALA A 184 25.62 -18.78 5.79
N ARG A 185 25.14 -19.62 6.72
CA ARG A 185 25.05 -21.07 6.51
C ARG A 185 24.08 -21.47 5.39
N HIS A 186 23.05 -20.66 5.15
CA HIS A 186 22.12 -20.85 4.05
C HIS A 186 22.70 -20.45 2.70
N LEU A 187 23.57 -19.42 2.66
CA LEU A 187 24.20 -18.95 1.43
C LEU A 187 25.43 -19.78 1.03
N ALA A 188 26.22 -20.23 2.00
CA ALA A 188 27.49 -20.92 1.79
C ALA A 188 27.48 -22.12 0.79
N PRO A 189 26.42 -22.96 0.69
CA PRO A 189 26.40 -24.05 -0.28
C PRO A 189 26.43 -23.60 -1.74
N ARG A 190 25.70 -22.52 -2.08
CA ARG A 190 25.60 -21.97 -3.44
C ARG A 190 26.73 -21.02 -3.80
N MET A 191 27.58 -20.65 -2.84
CA MET A 191 28.73 -19.76 -3.03
C MET A 191 30.03 -20.50 -3.41
N ARG A 192 30.06 -21.84 -3.29
CA ARG A 192 31.25 -22.65 -3.61
C ARG A 192 31.59 -22.61 -5.10
N GLU A 193 32.90 -22.61 -5.37
CA GLU A 193 33.43 -22.72 -6.73
C GLU A 193 33.03 -24.06 -7.36
N GLY A 194 32.30 -24.01 -8.48
CA GLY A 194 31.81 -25.19 -9.20
C GLY A 194 30.40 -25.68 -8.84
N HIS A 195 29.64 -24.95 -8.01
CA HIS A 195 28.22 -25.28 -7.80
C HIS A 195 27.40 -24.98 -9.08
N PRO A 196 26.55 -25.91 -9.57
CA PRO A 196 25.78 -25.72 -10.82
C PRO A 196 24.76 -24.58 -10.73
N GLU A 197 24.33 -24.21 -9.53
CA GLU A 197 23.36 -23.13 -9.25
C GLU A 197 23.99 -22.00 -8.41
N LYS A 198 25.14 -21.48 -8.85
CA LYS A 198 25.74 -20.30 -8.23
C LYS A 198 24.87 -19.07 -8.46
N PHE A 199 24.82 -18.16 -7.49
CA PHE A 199 24.15 -16.88 -7.65
C PHE A 199 24.75 -16.11 -8.82
N THR A 200 23.91 -15.75 -9.79
CA THR A 200 24.30 -14.94 -10.95
C THR A 200 24.03 -13.45 -10.75
N THR A 201 23.08 -13.13 -9.89
CA THR A 201 22.68 -11.77 -9.57
C THR A 201 22.55 -11.57 -8.06
N ALA A 202 22.72 -10.34 -7.58
CA ALA A 202 22.57 -10.01 -6.16
C ALA A 202 21.10 -9.99 -5.68
N GLU A 203 20.13 -10.21 -6.57
CA GLU A 203 18.69 -10.25 -6.25
C GLU A 203 18.17 -11.66 -5.93
N GLU A 204 18.93 -12.71 -6.29
CA GLU A 204 18.63 -14.14 -6.05
C GLU A 204 18.98 -14.61 -4.63
#